data_AF-A0A369K9W7-F1
#
_entry.id   AF-A0A369K9W7-F1
#
_cell.length_a   1.000
_cell.length_b   1.000
_cell.length_c   1.000
_cell.angle_alpha   90.00
_cell.angle_beta   90.00
_cell.angle_gamma   90.00
#
_symmetry.space_group_name_H-M   'P 1'
#
loop_
_entity.id
_entity.type
_entity.pdbx_description
1 polymer ?
#
loop_
_entity_poly.entity_id
_entity_poly.type
_entity_poly.pdbx_seq_one_letter_code
_entity_poly.pdbx_strand_id
1 'polypeptide(L)'
;MCAHIKPTSVASYLSGICQQLEPYFPEVHHIRKSSLVSRTLAGCQCLRAVLTTRKCALTIDDLDHVVHHYSSSTDHNDRLFVAQLLTSFFALMRLGELTYPDNPKLRDDRKVIKITSVTIADDQYKFFLPGHKADKFFEGNTIIIRRQDSLHDPFKNFSLYILSRQTRFPLSSKLWLTAAGRVPTRSFFITRGPHSKVLRFLRRRPVNARRRRHPSRRARRRPLHYSSYRPLGHRHFSNLYTKKPRSHSSPTFWTQLSILIYLIPILFTDTFRARYISYYAT
;
A
#
# COMPACT_ATOMS: atom_id res chain seq x y z
N MET A 1 12.87 15.31 -22.42
CA MET A 1 13.45 15.77 -21.13
C MET A 1 12.61 15.46 -19.87
N CYS A 2 11.41 14.87 -19.94
CA CYS A 2 10.55 14.63 -18.75
C CYS A 2 10.41 13.14 -18.35
N ALA A 3 11.51 12.38 -18.34
CA ALA A 3 11.49 10.95 -18.03
C ALA A 3 11.55 10.63 -16.52
N HIS A 4 11.90 11.60 -15.67
CA HIS A 4 12.23 11.36 -14.26
C HIS A 4 11.15 11.79 -13.26
N ILE A 5 10.11 12.51 -13.70
CA ILE A 5 9.07 13.02 -12.80
C ILE A 5 7.93 12.00 -12.71
N LYS A 6 7.61 11.58 -11.49
CA LYS A 6 6.44 10.72 -11.25
C LYS A 6 5.16 11.51 -11.57
N PRO A 7 4.24 10.97 -12.37
CA PRO A 7 3.00 11.67 -12.73
C PRO A 7 2.16 12.07 -11.51
N THR A 8 2.21 11.25 -10.46
CA THR A 8 1.55 11.53 -9.17
C THR A 8 2.17 12.71 -8.41
N SER A 9 3.45 13.03 -8.64
CA SER A 9 4.10 14.19 -8.00
C SER A 9 3.87 15.50 -8.76
N VAL A 10 3.41 15.47 -10.01
CA VAL A 10 3.18 16.69 -10.83
C VAL A 10 2.16 17.62 -10.16
N ALA A 11 1.09 17.06 -9.60
CA ALA A 11 0.07 17.83 -8.88
C ALA A 11 0.64 18.48 -7.60
N SER A 12 1.54 17.78 -6.89
CA SER A 12 2.22 18.30 -5.71
C SER A 12 3.20 19.42 -6.05
N TYR A 13 4.00 19.26 -7.11
CA TYR A 13 4.89 20.31 -7.60
C TYR A 13 4.12 21.56 -8.03
N LEU A 14 3.04 21.38 -8.78
CA LEU A 14 2.19 22.50 -9.19
C LEU A 14 1.58 23.21 -7.97
N SER A 15 1.21 22.47 -6.93
CA SER A 15 0.74 23.07 -5.68
C SER A 15 1.82 23.92 -5.01
N GLY A 16 3.07 23.45 -4.97
CA GLY A 16 4.21 24.20 -4.43
C GLY A 16 4.54 25.44 -5.25
N ILE A 17 4.46 25.36 -6.58
CA ILE A 17 4.66 26.51 -7.47
C ILE A 17 3.55 27.55 -7.24
N CYS A 18 2.28 27.14 -7.15
CA CYS A 18 1.19 28.06 -6.83
C CYS A 18 1.39 28.75 -5.48
N GLN A 19 1.85 28.03 -4.45
CA GLN A 19 2.14 28.60 -3.14
C GLN A 19 3.22 29.70 -3.20
N GLN A 20 4.24 29.52 -4.04
CA GLN A 20 5.32 30.50 -4.22
C GLN A 20 4.88 31.70 -5.06
N LEU A 21 3.95 31.51 -6.00
CA LEU A 21 3.43 32.57 -6.86
C LEU A 21 2.29 33.37 -6.22
N GLU A 22 1.65 32.86 -5.17
CA GLU A 22 0.51 33.48 -4.48
C GLU A 22 0.75 34.95 -4.07
N PRO A 23 1.93 35.35 -3.54
CA PRO A 23 2.17 36.76 -3.19
C PRO A 23 2.16 37.72 -4.39
N TYR A 24 2.47 37.24 -5.58
CA TYR A 24 2.54 38.04 -6.81
C TYR A 24 1.28 37.89 -7.68
N PHE A 25 0.62 36.74 -7.57
CA PHE A 25 -0.55 36.38 -8.35
C PHE A 25 -1.60 35.72 -7.44
N PRO A 26 -2.45 36.51 -6.76
CA PRO A 26 -3.43 35.98 -5.80
C PRO A 26 -4.42 35.00 -6.45
N GLU A 27 -4.71 35.18 -7.75
CA GLU A 27 -5.60 34.31 -8.53
C GLU A 27 -4.98 32.98 -8.98
N VAL A 28 -3.70 32.72 -8.66
CA VAL A 28 -2.99 31.51 -9.13
C VAL A 28 -3.68 30.22 -8.68
N HIS A 29 -4.34 30.23 -7.51
CA HIS A 29 -5.13 29.10 -7.02
C HIS A 29 -6.40 28.87 -7.84
N HIS A 30 -7.04 29.92 -8.35
CA HIS A 30 -8.18 29.81 -9.26
C HIS A 30 -7.75 29.25 -10.62
N ILE A 31 -6.63 29.73 -11.16
CA ILE A 31 -6.07 29.25 -12.43
C ILE A 31 -5.68 27.76 -12.33
N ARG A 32 -5.07 27.34 -11.22
CA ARG A 32 -4.76 25.92 -10.96
C ARG A 32 -6.01 25.04 -10.96
N LYS A 33 -7.12 25.55 -10.42
CA LYS A 33 -8.41 24.84 -10.35
C LYS A 33 -9.19 24.89 -11.67
N SER A 34 -8.70 25.62 -12.69
CA SER A 34 -9.34 25.68 -13.99
C SER A 34 -9.55 24.30 -14.61
N SER A 35 -10.56 24.20 -15.47
CA SER A 35 -10.91 22.95 -16.15
C SER A 35 -9.75 22.44 -17.02
N LEU A 36 -9.00 23.33 -17.66
CA LEU A 36 -7.86 22.98 -18.50
C LEU A 36 -6.75 22.30 -17.69
N VAL A 37 -6.33 22.91 -16.58
CA VAL A 37 -5.27 22.35 -15.72
C VAL A 37 -5.72 21.04 -15.09
N SER A 38 -6.96 20.99 -14.57
CA SER A 38 -7.52 19.78 -13.95
C SER A 38 -7.60 18.61 -14.93
N ARG A 39 -8.10 18.83 -16.15
CA ARG A 39 -8.18 17.80 -17.20
C ARG A 39 -6.81 17.36 -17.67
N THR A 40 -5.85 18.29 -17.77
CA THR A 40 -4.47 17.97 -18.15
C THR A 40 -3.77 17.12 -17.10
N LEU A 41 -3.93 17.45 -15.80
CA LEU A 41 -3.41 16.63 -14.70
C LEU A 41 -4.06 15.25 -14.67
N ALA A 42 -5.38 15.16 -14.85
CA ALA A 42 -6.08 13.88 -14.93
C ALA A 42 -5.58 13.03 -16.11
N GLY A 43 -5.42 13.63 -17.29
CA GLY A 43 -4.85 12.97 -18.46
C GLY A 43 -3.42 12.49 -18.24
N CYS A 44 -2.57 13.32 -17.63
CA CYS A 44 -1.19 12.97 -17.27
C CYS A 44 -1.14 11.78 -16.29
N GLN A 45 -2.00 11.80 -15.26
CA GLN A 45 -2.12 10.70 -14.31
C GLN A 45 -2.61 9.41 -14.98
N CYS A 46 -3.58 9.49 -15.89
CA CYS A 46 -4.10 8.31 -16.60
C CYS A 46 -3.07 7.71 -17.57
N LEU A 47 -2.43 8.54 -18.39
CA LEU A 47 -1.48 8.10 -19.43
C LEU A 47 -0.19 7.52 -18.86
N ARG A 48 0.21 7.98 -17.68
CA ARG A 48 1.47 7.56 -17.05
C ARG A 48 1.25 6.86 -15.70
N ALA A 49 0.03 6.39 -15.40
CA ALA A 49 -0.26 5.66 -14.18
C ALA A 49 0.68 4.46 -14.06
N VAL A 50 1.60 4.53 -13.10
CA VAL A 50 2.42 3.36 -12.75
C VAL A 50 1.53 2.41 -11.95
N LEU A 51 1.51 1.14 -12.35
CA LEU A 51 0.80 0.11 -11.61
C LEU A 51 1.25 0.14 -10.15
N THR A 52 0.30 0.37 -9.24
CA THR A 52 0.60 0.35 -7.82
C THR A 52 0.89 -1.09 -7.44
N THR A 53 2.14 -1.42 -7.12
CA THR A 53 2.50 -2.74 -6.58
C THR A 53 1.91 -2.89 -5.18
N ARG A 54 0.70 -3.43 -5.09
CA ARG A 54 0.06 -3.76 -3.80
C ARG A 54 0.52 -5.15 -3.35
N LYS A 55 0.64 -5.35 -2.03
CA LYS A 55 0.76 -6.71 -1.50
C LYS A 55 -0.54 -7.46 -1.84
N CYS A 56 -0.45 -8.73 -2.20
CA CYS A 56 -1.64 -9.56 -2.39
C CYS A 56 -2.45 -9.57 -1.09
N ALA A 57 -3.78 -9.59 -1.23
CA ALA A 57 -4.67 -9.80 -0.11
C ALA A 57 -4.42 -11.20 0.48
N LEU A 58 -4.63 -11.32 1.79
CA LEU A 58 -4.62 -12.62 2.45
C LEU A 58 -5.83 -13.43 1.97
N THR A 59 -5.61 -14.67 1.60
CA THR A 59 -6.66 -15.60 1.13
C THR A 59 -6.95 -16.65 2.18
N ILE A 60 -8.05 -17.40 2.01
CA ILE A 60 -8.40 -18.52 2.89
C ILE A 60 -7.32 -19.61 2.83
N ASP A 61 -6.79 -19.92 1.64
CA ASP A 61 -5.69 -20.88 1.47
C ASP A 61 -4.45 -20.48 2.30
N ASP A 62 -4.15 -19.17 2.36
CA ASP A 62 -3.06 -18.66 3.20
C ASP A 62 -3.32 -18.90 4.70
N LEU A 63 -4.58 -18.82 5.14
CA LEU A 63 -4.97 -19.13 6.52
C LEU A 63 -4.81 -20.61 6.82
N ASP A 64 -5.25 -21.48 5.91
CA ASP A 64 -5.11 -22.94 6.06
C ASP A 64 -3.64 -23.32 6.20
N HIS A 65 -2.76 -22.74 5.38
CA HIS A 65 -1.32 -22.95 5.51
C HIS A 65 -0.76 -22.52 6.86
N VAL A 66 -1.20 -21.37 7.38
CA VAL A 66 -0.74 -20.88 8.69
C VAL A 66 -1.26 -21.76 9.82
N VAL A 67 -2.55 -22.10 9.80
CA VAL A 67 -3.15 -22.94 10.85
C VAL A 67 -2.55 -24.34 10.84
N HIS A 68 -2.32 -24.91 9.65
CA HIS A 68 -1.64 -26.19 9.52
C HIS A 68 -0.21 -26.13 10.07
N HIS A 69 0.54 -25.07 9.74
CA HIS A 69 1.91 -24.88 10.24
C HIS A 69 2.01 -24.82 11.77
N TYR A 70 1.02 -24.22 12.43
CA TYR A 70 0.99 -24.08 13.89
C TYR A 70 0.13 -25.15 14.60
N SER A 71 -0.44 -26.11 13.88
CA SER A 71 -1.40 -27.08 14.41
C SER A 71 -0.87 -27.93 15.58
N SER A 72 0.43 -28.22 15.57
CA SER A 72 1.11 -28.98 16.63
C SER A 72 1.79 -28.10 17.69
N SER A 73 1.76 -26.76 17.55
CA SER A 73 2.45 -25.87 18.48
C SER A 73 1.67 -25.71 19.78
N THR A 74 2.36 -25.92 20.90
CA THR A 74 1.84 -25.63 22.25
C THR A 74 2.33 -24.28 22.77
N ASP A 75 3.14 -23.56 22.00
CA ASP A 75 3.64 -22.24 22.40
C ASP A 75 2.50 -21.22 22.52
N HIS A 76 2.52 -20.45 23.60
CA HIS A 76 1.48 -19.47 23.88
C HIS A 76 1.48 -18.33 22.86
N ASN A 77 2.65 -17.89 22.38
CA ASN A 77 2.72 -16.81 21.42
C ASN A 77 2.27 -17.25 20.03
N ASP A 78 2.49 -18.52 19.67
CA ASP A 78 1.98 -19.08 18.42
C ASP A 78 0.45 -19.16 18.45
N ARG A 79 -0.13 -19.65 19.55
CA ARG A 79 -1.59 -19.61 19.78
C ARG A 79 -2.15 -18.19 19.72
N LEU A 80 -1.48 -17.24 20.38
CA LEU A 80 -1.83 -15.82 20.30
C LEU A 80 -1.81 -15.33 18.86
N PHE A 81 -0.75 -15.63 18.11
CA PHE A 81 -0.59 -15.17 16.74
C PHE A 81 -1.70 -15.71 15.84
N VAL A 82 -1.97 -17.02 15.88
CA VAL A 82 -3.04 -17.66 15.09
C VAL A 82 -4.41 -17.11 15.47
N ALA A 83 -4.70 -17.00 16.77
CA ALA A 83 -5.96 -16.43 17.25
C ALA A 83 -6.15 -14.99 16.74
N GLN A 84 -5.12 -14.13 16.85
CA GLN A 84 -5.18 -12.75 16.34
C GLN A 84 -5.36 -12.71 14.82
N LEU A 85 -4.65 -13.56 14.06
CA LEU A 85 -4.75 -13.60 12.61
C LEU A 85 -6.18 -13.93 12.17
N LEU A 86 -6.75 -15.02 12.68
CA LEU A 86 -8.10 -15.45 12.32
C LEU A 86 -9.16 -14.45 12.80
N THR A 87 -9.03 -13.96 14.04
CA THR A 87 -9.92 -12.91 14.57
C THR A 87 -9.90 -11.69 13.65
N SER A 88 -8.71 -11.21 13.29
CA SER A 88 -8.56 -10.03 12.45
C SER A 88 -9.12 -10.21 11.05
N PHE A 89 -8.96 -11.41 10.48
CA PHE A 89 -9.43 -11.71 9.14
C PHE A 89 -10.96 -11.76 9.09
N PHE A 90 -11.58 -12.50 10.00
CA PHE A 90 -13.04 -12.68 9.99
C PHE A 90 -13.82 -11.47 10.48
N ALA A 91 -13.26 -10.68 11.42
CA ALA A 91 -13.87 -9.43 11.86
C ALA A 91 -13.42 -8.21 11.04
N LEU A 92 -12.58 -8.40 10.01
CA LEU A 92 -12.01 -7.34 9.17
C LEU A 92 -11.29 -6.24 9.99
N MET A 93 -10.69 -6.64 11.12
CA MET A 93 -10.02 -5.72 12.03
C MET A 93 -8.66 -5.30 11.50
N ARG A 94 -8.26 -4.08 11.84
CA ARG A 94 -6.91 -3.61 11.53
C ARG A 94 -5.93 -4.17 12.55
N LEU A 95 -4.71 -4.45 12.10
CA LEU A 95 -3.64 -4.90 13.00
C LEU A 95 -3.39 -3.91 14.16
N GLY A 96 -3.58 -2.61 13.93
CA GLY A 96 -3.44 -1.58 14.96
C GLY A 96 -4.50 -1.61 16.07
N GLU A 97 -5.59 -2.35 15.89
CA GLU A 97 -6.64 -2.56 16.90
C GLU A 97 -6.29 -3.74 17.83
N LEU A 98 -5.40 -4.64 17.39
CA LEU A 98 -5.02 -5.86 18.10
C LEU A 98 -3.64 -5.76 18.77
N THR A 99 -2.85 -4.75 18.42
CA THR A 99 -1.46 -4.62 18.83
C THR A 99 -1.14 -3.23 19.33
N TYR A 100 -0.12 -3.12 20.19
CA TYR A 100 0.46 -1.82 20.48
C TYR A 100 1.34 -1.31 19.33
N PRO A 101 1.44 0.02 19.18
CA PRO A 101 2.51 0.60 18.39
C PRO A 101 3.88 0.22 18.98
N ASP A 102 4.85 0.03 18.09
CA ASP A 102 6.22 -0.29 18.48
C ASP A 102 6.82 0.82 19.36
N ASN A 103 6.51 2.09 19.05
CA ASN A 103 6.90 3.25 19.87
C ASN A 103 6.09 3.29 21.18
N PRO A 104 6.74 3.15 22.35
CA PRO A 104 6.07 3.18 23.65
C PRO A 104 5.30 4.47 23.95
N LYS A 105 5.75 5.62 23.43
CA LYS A 105 5.11 6.93 23.68
C LYS A 105 3.71 7.05 23.08
N LEU A 106 3.37 6.19 22.13
CA LEU A 106 2.08 6.18 21.45
C LEU A 106 1.11 5.13 22.01
N ARG A 107 1.52 4.39 23.04
CA ARG A 107 0.70 3.32 23.63
C ARG A 107 -0.34 3.93 24.56
N ASP A 108 -1.56 3.42 24.44
CA ASP A 108 -2.71 3.87 25.20
C ASP A 108 -3.50 2.64 25.66
N ASP A 109 -3.55 2.42 26.97
CA ASP A 109 -4.22 1.27 27.58
C ASP A 109 -5.74 1.32 27.41
N ARG A 110 -6.31 2.51 27.16
CA ARG A 110 -7.75 2.68 26.90
C ARG A 110 -8.17 2.07 25.57
N LYS A 111 -7.23 1.93 24.62
CA LYS A 111 -7.46 1.35 23.29
C LYS A 111 -7.27 -0.16 23.27
N VAL A 112 -6.92 -0.78 24.40
CA VAL A 112 -6.69 -2.22 24.48
C VAL A 112 -7.99 -2.95 24.79
N ILE A 113 -8.26 -3.99 24.01
CA ILE A 113 -9.41 -4.88 24.23
C ILE A 113 -9.23 -5.59 25.58
N LYS A 114 -10.29 -5.57 26.39
CA LYS A 114 -10.28 -6.15 27.75
C LYS A 114 -10.83 -7.57 27.74
N ILE A 115 -10.19 -8.47 28.50
CA ILE A 115 -10.66 -9.85 28.68
C ILE A 115 -12.06 -9.89 29.31
N THR A 116 -12.37 -8.93 30.19
CA THR A 116 -13.67 -8.85 30.88
C THR A 116 -14.83 -8.56 29.94
N SER A 117 -14.56 -8.10 28.72
CA SER A 117 -15.59 -7.92 27.69
C SER A 117 -15.83 -9.17 26.85
N VAL A 118 -15.00 -10.20 26.99
CA VAL A 118 -15.12 -11.43 26.22
C VAL A 118 -16.28 -12.26 26.75
N THR A 119 -17.17 -12.67 25.85
CA THR A 119 -18.20 -13.67 26.11
C THR A 119 -18.04 -14.78 25.09
N ILE A 120 -17.97 -16.03 25.56
CA ILE A 120 -17.88 -17.23 24.71
C ILE A 120 -19.19 -18.00 24.88
N ALA A 121 -19.87 -18.24 23.76
CA ALA A 121 -21.03 -19.13 23.66
C ALA A 121 -20.63 -20.37 22.85
N ASP A 122 -21.56 -21.30 22.64
CA ASP A 122 -21.26 -22.56 21.96
C ASP A 122 -20.89 -22.39 20.48
N ASP A 123 -21.51 -21.42 19.80
CA ASP A 123 -21.38 -21.18 18.37
C ASP A 123 -20.64 -19.88 18.00
N GLN A 124 -20.22 -19.09 18.98
CA GLN A 124 -19.57 -17.80 18.74
C GLN A 124 -18.82 -17.27 19.95
N TYR A 125 -17.92 -16.33 19.70
CA TYR A 125 -17.38 -15.46 20.74
C TYR A 125 -17.56 -14.01 20.35
N LYS A 126 -17.68 -13.16 21.38
CA LYS A 126 -17.78 -11.71 21.20
C LYS A 126 -16.92 -10.98 22.21
N PHE A 127 -16.51 -9.77 21.85
CA PHE A 127 -15.80 -8.86 22.75
C PHE A 127 -16.00 -7.41 22.32
N PHE A 128 -15.73 -6.50 23.25
CA PHE A 128 -15.84 -5.07 22.98
C PHE A 128 -14.51 -4.52 22.45
N LEU A 129 -14.54 -3.93 21.26
CA LEU A 129 -13.45 -3.19 20.65
C LEU A 129 -13.57 -1.71 21.04
N PRO A 130 -12.60 -1.14 21.78
CA PRO A 130 -12.62 0.28 22.13
C PRO A 130 -12.62 1.20 20.91
N GLY A 131 -13.20 2.39 21.06
CA GLY A 131 -13.29 3.40 20.02
C GLY A 131 -11.96 3.72 19.35
N HIS A 132 -12.00 3.93 18.03
CA HIS A 132 -10.83 4.22 17.20
C HIS A 132 -11.07 5.44 16.32
N LYS A 133 -10.03 5.95 15.65
CA LYS A 133 -10.12 7.21 14.88
C LYS A 133 -11.12 7.19 13.71
N ALA A 134 -11.53 6.01 13.22
CA ALA A 134 -12.55 5.91 12.18
C ALA A 134 -13.96 5.66 12.75
N ASP A 135 -14.10 5.53 14.07
CA ASP A 135 -15.38 5.58 14.76
C ASP A 135 -15.72 7.06 15.01
N LYS A 136 -16.84 7.51 14.44
CA LYS A 136 -17.28 8.91 14.50
C LYS A 136 -17.59 9.35 15.93
N PHE A 137 -18.10 8.43 16.76
CA PHE A 137 -18.58 8.73 18.11
C PHE A 137 -17.62 8.24 19.20
N PHE A 138 -16.58 7.50 18.83
CA PHE A 138 -15.60 6.90 19.76
C PHE A 138 -16.22 5.98 20.82
N GLU A 139 -17.43 5.47 20.55
CA GLU A 139 -18.18 4.59 21.44
C GLU A 139 -17.61 3.17 21.45
N GLY A 140 -16.87 2.77 20.42
CA GLY A 140 -16.41 1.39 20.24
C GLY A 140 -17.47 0.51 19.60
N ASN A 141 -17.10 -0.74 19.32
CA ASN A 141 -17.95 -1.70 18.63
C ASN A 141 -17.88 -3.07 19.30
N THR A 142 -18.99 -3.82 19.30
CA THR A 142 -18.95 -5.24 19.68
C THR A 142 -18.57 -6.08 18.48
N ILE A 143 -17.46 -6.79 18.57
CA ILE A 143 -17.02 -7.76 17.58
C ILE A 143 -17.65 -9.10 17.91
N ILE A 144 -18.28 -9.73 16.93
CA ILE A 144 -18.91 -11.06 17.06
C ILE A 144 -18.32 -11.94 15.97
N ILE A 145 -17.77 -13.08 16.35
CA ILE A 145 -17.19 -14.04 15.41
C ILE A 145 -17.80 -15.40 15.68
N ARG A 146 -18.41 -15.96 14.63
CA ARG A 146 -19.07 -17.26 14.67
C ARG A 146 -18.06 -18.37 14.44
N ARG A 147 -18.33 -19.52 15.05
CA ARG A 147 -17.68 -20.80 14.79
C ARG A 147 -17.85 -21.16 13.32
N GLN A 148 -16.81 -21.76 12.75
CA GLN A 148 -16.85 -22.31 11.40
C GLN A 148 -16.47 -23.79 11.43
N ASP A 149 -17.07 -24.56 10.53
CA ASP A 149 -16.72 -25.96 10.32
C ASP A 149 -15.58 -26.08 9.30
N SER A 150 -14.44 -25.44 9.59
CA SER A 150 -13.28 -25.39 8.71
C SER A 150 -11.96 -25.59 9.46
N LEU A 151 -10.88 -25.87 8.73
CA LEU A 151 -9.54 -26.00 9.31
C LEU A 151 -9.10 -24.71 10.02
N HIS A 152 -9.45 -23.56 9.44
CA HIS A 152 -9.15 -22.23 9.95
C HIS A 152 -10.24 -21.68 10.89
N ASP A 153 -10.95 -22.56 11.62
CA ASP A 153 -12.00 -22.15 12.55
C ASP A 153 -11.48 -21.11 13.57
N PRO A 154 -11.95 -19.85 13.52
CA PRO A 154 -11.53 -18.82 14.45
C PRO A 154 -11.94 -19.16 15.88
N PHE A 155 -13.06 -19.86 16.08
CA PHE A 155 -13.58 -20.18 17.41
C PHE A 155 -12.66 -21.15 18.13
N LYS A 156 -12.31 -22.28 17.50
CA LYS A 156 -11.37 -23.27 18.07
C LYS A 156 -10.04 -22.64 18.45
N ASN A 157 -9.43 -21.87 17.54
CA ASN A 157 -8.13 -21.26 17.76
C ASN A 157 -8.16 -20.17 18.83
N PHE A 158 -9.23 -19.37 18.88
CA PHE A 158 -9.44 -18.38 19.94
C PHE A 158 -9.60 -19.05 21.31
N SER A 159 -10.40 -20.11 21.40
CA SER A 159 -10.60 -20.88 22.65
C SER A 159 -9.29 -21.51 23.17
N LEU A 160 -8.47 -22.08 22.28
CA LEU A 160 -7.14 -22.60 22.65
C LEU A 160 -6.21 -21.51 23.19
N TYR A 161 -6.27 -20.30 22.63
CA TYR A 161 -5.54 -19.15 23.14
C TYR A 161 -6.06 -18.71 24.51
N ILE A 162 -7.39 -18.56 24.68
CA ILE A 162 -8.00 -18.13 25.94
C ILE A 162 -7.66 -19.08 27.08
N LEU A 163 -7.75 -20.39 26.85
CA LEU A 163 -7.37 -21.40 27.84
C LEU A 163 -5.90 -21.20 28.26
N SER A 164 -4.99 -21.11 27.28
CA SER A 164 -3.57 -20.89 27.54
C SER A 164 -3.29 -19.57 28.27
N ARG A 165 -4.05 -18.51 27.95
CA ARG A 165 -3.96 -17.20 28.58
C ARG A 165 -4.42 -17.22 30.02
N GLN A 166 -5.58 -17.83 30.30
CA GLN A 166 -6.14 -17.89 31.65
C GLN A 166 -5.24 -18.67 32.62
N THR A 167 -4.60 -19.75 32.14
CA THR A 167 -3.61 -20.49 32.94
C THR A 167 -2.40 -19.63 33.31
N ARG A 168 -1.94 -18.73 32.42
CA ARG A 168 -0.72 -17.94 32.62
C ARG A 168 -0.96 -16.59 33.30
N PHE A 169 -2.08 -15.94 32.99
CA PHE A 169 -2.36 -14.55 33.36
C PHE A 169 -3.81 -14.37 33.85
N PRO A 170 -4.23 -15.05 34.93
CA PRO A 170 -5.61 -15.01 35.40
C PRO A 170 -6.06 -13.59 35.82
N LEU A 171 -5.15 -12.79 36.39
CA LEU A 171 -5.45 -11.46 36.93
C LEU A 171 -5.24 -10.31 35.92
N SER A 172 -4.73 -10.58 34.73
CA SER A 172 -4.47 -9.52 33.74
C SER A 172 -5.76 -9.11 33.03
N SER A 173 -5.97 -7.81 32.85
CA SER A 173 -7.18 -7.27 32.21
C SER A 173 -7.11 -7.27 30.67
N LYS A 174 -5.91 -7.36 30.08
CA LYS A 174 -5.68 -7.22 28.64
C LYS A 174 -6.01 -8.52 27.91
N LEU A 175 -6.84 -8.49 26.86
CA LEU A 175 -7.21 -9.69 26.11
C LEU A 175 -5.98 -10.33 25.48
N TRP A 176 -5.27 -9.57 24.66
CA TRP A 176 -4.10 -10.04 23.94
C TRP A 176 -2.83 -9.85 24.76
N LEU A 177 -2.24 -10.97 25.16
CA LEU A 177 -1.03 -11.05 25.97
C LEU A 177 -0.10 -12.09 25.36
N THR A 178 1.16 -11.70 25.25
CA THR A 178 2.29 -12.57 24.93
C THR A 178 2.69 -13.41 26.14
N ALA A 179 3.57 -14.39 25.94
CA ALA A 179 4.12 -15.22 27.02
C ALA A 179 4.90 -14.40 28.08
N ALA A 180 5.32 -13.18 27.74
CA ALA A 180 5.95 -12.23 28.66
C ALA A 180 4.95 -11.32 29.40
N GLY A 181 3.64 -11.56 29.27
CA GLY A 181 2.59 -10.76 29.92
C GLY A 181 2.40 -9.36 29.32
N ARG A 182 2.93 -9.10 28.12
CA ARG A 182 2.82 -7.81 27.41
C ARG A 182 1.85 -7.92 26.24
N VAL A 183 1.16 -6.83 25.92
CA VAL A 183 0.37 -6.74 24.67
C VAL A 183 1.31 -6.88 23.48
N PRO A 184 0.97 -7.71 22.48
CA PRO A 184 1.81 -7.86 21.29
C PRO A 184 1.95 -6.53 20.54
N THR A 185 3.13 -6.29 19.99
CA THR A 185 3.40 -5.13 19.13
C THR A 185 3.16 -5.47 17.67
N ARG A 186 3.13 -4.45 16.81
CA ARG A 186 3.14 -4.66 15.36
C ARG A 186 4.35 -5.49 14.92
N SER A 187 5.53 -5.24 15.47
CA SER A 187 6.74 -6.04 15.19
C SER A 187 6.57 -7.51 15.55
N PHE A 188 5.98 -7.83 16.71
CA PHE A 188 5.64 -9.21 17.10
C PHE A 188 4.83 -9.93 16.03
N PHE A 189 3.81 -9.26 15.48
CA PHE A 189 2.93 -9.87 14.49
C PHE A 189 3.64 -10.04 13.13
N ILE A 190 4.47 -9.09 12.73
CA ILE A 190 5.18 -9.15 11.44
C ILE A 190 6.28 -10.21 11.45
N THR A 191 6.96 -10.42 12.59
CA THR A 191 8.04 -11.42 12.71
C THR A 191 7.51 -12.85 12.76
N ARG A 192 6.29 -13.06 13.26
CA ARG A 192 5.61 -14.36 13.25
C ARG A 192 4.71 -14.59 12.03
N GLY A 193 4.24 -13.50 11.44
CA GLY A 193 3.27 -13.55 10.35
C GLY A 193 3.82 -13.91 8.98
N PRO A 194 2.96 -13.89 7.95
CA PRO A 194 3.22 -14.27 6.55
C PRO A 194 4.58 -13.88 5.93
N HIS A 195 5.23 -12.86 6.46
CA HIS A 195 6.52 -12.36 5.97
C HIS A 195 7.75 -13.12 6.52
N SER A 196 7.61 -13.91 7.57
CA SER A 196 8.63 -14.84 8.04
C SER A 196 8.45 -16.20 7.36
N LYS A 197 9.27 -16.45 6.34
CA LYS A 197 9.45 -17.74 5.60
C LYS A 197 8.18 -18.41 5.00
N VAL A 198 7.10 -18.62 5.74
CA VAL A 198 5.88 -19.38 5.42
C VAL A 198 5.15 -18.88 4.15
N LEU A 199 4.91 -17.57 3.99
CA LEU A 199 4.23 -17.01 2.80
C LEU A 199 5.17 -16.23 1.86
N ARG A 200 6.48 -16.25 2.15
CA ARG A 200 7.50 -15.72 1.22
C ARG A 200 7.57 -16.57 -0.07
N PHE A 201 7.17 -17.83 0.02
CA PHE A 201 7.08 -18.78 -1.11
C PHE A 201 5.88 -18.49 -2.04
N LEU A 202 4.74 -18.02 -1.51
CA LEU A 202 3.53 -17.73 -2.31
C LEU A 202 3.56 -16.38 -3.04
N ARG A 203 4.47 -15.47 -2.67
CA ARG A 203 4.60 -14.11 -3.28
C ARG A 203 5.25 -14.06 -4.66
N ARG A 204 5.51 -15.19 -5.31
CA ARG A 204 6.04 -15.27 -6.70
C ARG A 204 5.00 -15.75 -7.73
N ARG A 205 3.71 -15.47 -7.55
CA ARG A 205 2.76 -15.65 -8.66
C ARG A 205 2.71 -14.38 -9.52
N PRO A 206 3.19 -14.40 -10.78
CA PRO A 206 2.91 -13.31 -11.70
C PRO A 206 1.41 -13.23 -11.93
N VAL A 207 0.84 -12.04 -11.74
CA VAL A 207 -0.54 -11.75 -12.11
C VAL A 207 -0.61 -11.76 -13.63
N ASN A 208 -0.83 -12.93 -14.23
CA ASN A 208 -1.11 -13.05 -15.65
C ASN A 208 -2.52 -12.50 -15.90
N ALA A 209 -2.58 -11.23 -16.28
CA ALA A 209 -3.77 -10.61 -16.84
C ALA A 209 -4.08 -11.26 -18.21
N ARG A 210 -4.76 -12.41 -18.21
CA ARG A 210 -5.40 -12.97 -19.41
C ARG A 210 -6.62 -12.11 -19.77
N ARG A 211 -6.39 -10.98 -20.44
CA ARG A 211 -7.40 -10.41 -21.34
C ARG A 211 -7.50 -11.36 -22.54
N ARG A 212 -8.50 -12.25 -22.54
CA ARG A 212 -8.97 -12.92 -23.75
C ARG A 212 -9.44 -11.83 -24.72
N ARG A 213 -8.61 -11.49 -25.72
CA ARG A 213 -9.07 -10.79 -26.93
C ARG A 213 -9.72 -11.85 -27.82
N HIS A 214 -11.00 -11.65 -28.12
CA HIS A 214 -11.66 -12.31 -29.25
C HIS A 214 -10.92 -11.95 -30.55
N PRO A 215 -10.65 -12.91 -31.45
CA PRO A 215 -10.09 -12.59 -32.76
C PRO A 215 -11.22 -12.20 -33.71
N SER A 216 -11.23 -10.93 -34.13
CA SER A 216 -11.95 -10.48 -35.31
C SER A 216 -11.24 -11.01 -36.57
N ARG A 217 -12.01 -11.71 -37.39
CA ARG A 217 -11.66 -12.12 -38.76
C ARG A 217 -11.32 -10.87 -39.59
N ARG A 218 -10.15 -10.84 -40.22
CA ARG A 218 -10.01 -10.29 -41.59
C ARG A 218 -8.72 -10.73 -42.29
N ALA A 219 -8.96 -11.37 -43.43
CA ALA A 219 -8.25 -11.28 -44.70
C ALA A 219 -6.75 -11.62 -44.77
N ARG A 220 -6.53 -12.81 -45.34
CA ARG A 220 -5.40 -13.21 -46.19
C ARG A 220 -4.86 -12.05 -47.03
N ARG A 221 -3.54 -11.85 -47.00
CA ARG A 221 -2.66 -11.65 -48.16
C ARG A 221 -1.20 -11.87 -47.72
N ARG A 222 -0.58 -12.92 -48.28
CA ARG A 222 0.87 -13.14 -48.43
C ARG A 222 1.22 -12.80 -49.89
N PRO A 223 2.48 -12.86 -50.33
CA PRO A 223 3.76 -12.54 -49.67
C PRO A 223 4.65 -11.68 -50.59
N LEU A 224 5.78 -11.16 -50.11
CA LEU A 224 6.98 -11.06 -50.94
C LEU A 224 8.25 -11.32 -50.12
N HIS A 225 9.09 -12.16 -50.72
CA HIS A 225 10.44 -12.61 -50.34
C HIS A 225 11.44 -11.45 -50.24
N TYR A 226 12.46 -11.59 -49.38
CA TYR A 226 13.90 -11.46 -49.68
C TYR A 226 14.66 -11.85 -48.38
N SER A 227 15.27 -13.04 -48.36
CA SER A 227 16.69 -13.31 -48.61
C SER A 227 17.61 -13.05 -47.39
N SER A 228 17.96 -14.17 -46.75
CA SER A 228 19.32 -14.58 -46.33
C SER A 228 20.36 -13.50 -45.97
N TYR A 229 20.90 -13.55 -44.75
CA TYR A 229 22.35 -13.58 -44.48
C TYR A 229 22.62 -14.05 -43.02
N ARG A 230 23.39 -15.14 -42.88
CA ARG A 230 24.17 -15.54 -41.68
C ARG A 230 25.61 -15.08 -41.89
N PRO A 231 26.38 -14.76 -40.82
CA PRO A 231 27.35 -15.74 -40.26
C PRO A 231 27.41 -15.69 -38.70
N LEU A 232 27.63 -16.81 -37.97
CA LEU A 232 28.94 -17.32 -37.46
C LEU A 232 29.84 -16.17 -36.96
N GLY A 233 30.22 -15.99 -35.69
CA GLY A 233 30.48 -16.91 -34.60
C GLY A 233 31.95 -16.74 -34.19
N HIS A 234 32.26 -16.16 -33.02
CA HIS A 234 33.47 -16.46 -32.24
C HIS A 234 33.65 -15.62 -30.95
N ARG A 235 34.21 -16.32 -29.95
CA ARG A 235 35.08 -15.89 -28.83
C ARG A 235 34.46 -15.41 -27.52
N HIS A 236 34.56 -16.33 -26.55
CA HIS A 236 34.92 -16.10 -25.15
C HIS A 236 35.92 -14.96 -24.94
N PHE A 237 35.66 -14.14 -23.91
CA PHE A 237 36.68 -13.71 -22.95
C PHE A 237 36.01 -13.42 -21.60
N SER A 238 36.44 -14.15 -20.59
CA SER A 238 36.24 -13.89 -19.17
C SER A 238 37.28 -12.89 -18.66
N ASN A 239 36.87 -11.99 -17.76
CA ASN A 239 37.61 -11.51 -16.56
C ASN A 239 36.95 -10.20 -16.06
N LEU A 240 36.36 -10.22 -14.86
CA LEU A 240 36.99 -9.75 -13.61
C LEU A 240 37.51 -8.31 -13.73
N TYR A 241 36.84 -7.33 -13.13
CA TYR A 241 37.50 -6.22 -12.42
C TYR A 241 36.54 -5.53 -11.44
N THR A 242 36.83 -5.78 -10.17
CA THR A 242 36.76 -4.96 -8.95
C THR A 242 36.00 -3.61 -8.96
N LYS A 243 35.07 -3.51 -8.00
CA LYS A 243 34.65 -2.27 -7.31
C LYS A 243 35.82 -1.65 -6.53
N LYS A 244 36.09 -0.34 -6.70
CA LYS A 244 36.19 0.70 -5.63
C LYS A 244 36.52 2.11 -6.23
N PRO A 245 36.55 3.22 -5.45
CA PRO A 245 35.60 4.34 -5.55
C PRO A 245 36.25 5.70 -5.91
N ARG A 246 35.45 6.79 -6.00
CA ARG A 246 35.78 8.21 -5.69
C ARG A 246 34.57 9.07 -6.11
N SER A 247 33.85 9.71 -5.19
CA SER A 247 34.11 11.00 -4.51
C SER A 247 33.84 12.24 -5.39
N HIS A 248 32.96 13.08 -4.85
CA HIS A 248 32.81 14.53 -4.99
C HIS A 248 31.93 15.18 -6.08
N SER A 249 31.24 16.20 -5.56
CA SER A 249 30.71 17.44 -6.16
C SER A 249 29.52 17.35 -7.10
N SER A 250 28.34 17.50 -6.52
CA SER A 250 27.14 17.97 -7.20
C SER A 250 27.25 19.49 -7.46
N PRO A 251 27.04 19.99 -8.69
CA PRO A 251 26.90 21.41 -8.95
C PRO A 251 25.51 21.91 -8.57
N THR A 252 25.47 23.20 -8.26
CA THR A 252 24.42 23.96 -7.60
C THR A 252 23.18 24.22 -8.45
N PHE A 253 22.06 24.34 -7.73
CA PHE A 253 20.65 24.56 -8.08
C PHE A 253 20.34 25.69 -9.09
N TRP A 254 21.32 26.53 -9.44
CA TRP A 254 21.12 27.71 -10.28
C TRP A 254 21.13 27.43 -11.78
N THR A 255 21.70 26.31 -12.23
CA THR A 255 21.74 25.95 -13.67
C THR A 255 20.41 25.41 -14.20
N GLN A 256 19.49 24.95 -13.32
CA GLN A 256 18.15 24.52 -13.74
C GLN A 256 17.14 25.67 -13.87
N LEU A 257 17.40 26.83 -13.25
CA LEU A 257 16.49 27.99 -13.35
C LEU A 257 16.61 28.71 -14.70
N SER A 258 17.80 28.71 -15.31
CA SER A 258 18.05 29.39 -16.59
C SER A 258 17.35 28.76 -17.79
N ILE A 259 16.94 27.48 -17.71
CA ILE A 259 16.23 26.78 -18.79
C ILE A 259 14.73 27.08 -18.77
N LEU A 260 14.17 27.52 -17.63
CA LEU A 260 12.73 27.83 -17.49
C LEU A 260 12.36 29.25 -17.92
N ILE A 261 13.32 30.17 -17.97
CA ILE A 261 13.10 31.58 -18.40
C ILE A 261 12.88 31.69 -19.91
N TYR A 262 13.41 30.76 -20.71
CA TYR A 262 13.30 30.79 -22.18
C TYR A 262 11.97 30.22 -22.75
N LEU A 263 11.09 29.63 -21.93
CA LEU A 263 9.81 29.07 -22.40
C LEU A 263 8.59 29.97 -22.15
N ILE A 264 8.77 31.12 -21.51
CA ILE A 264 7.69 32.06 -21.19
C ILE A 264 7.20 32.91 -22.39
N PRO A 265 7.99 33.20 -23.46
CA PRO A 265 7.46 34.02 -24.57
C PRO A 265 6.56 33.27 -25.57
N ILE A 266 6.59 31.94 -25.62
CA ILE A 266 5.90 31.18 -26.69
C ILE A 266 4.39 30.99 -26.42
N LEU A 267 3.91 31.26 -25.20
CA LEU A 267 2.49 31.12 -24.84
C LEU A 267 1.73 32.45 -24.71
N PHE A 268 2.36 33.60 -24.97
CA PHE A 268 1.75 34.91 -24.69
C PHE A 268 1.57 35.84 -25.91
N THR A 269 2.01 35.45 -27.10
CA THR A 269 1.94 36.33 -28.29
C THR A 269 0.67 36.19 -29.15
N ASP A 270 -0.12 35.12 -29.03
CA ASP A 270 -1.26 34.90 -29.94
C ASP A 270 -2.63 35.39 -29.42
N THR A 271 -2.74 35.84 -28.17
CA THR A 271 -4.04 36.28 -27.61
C THR A 271 -4.23 37.79 -27.49
N PHE A 272 -3.24 38.62 -27.85
CA PHE A 272 -3.32 40.08 -27.64
C PHE A 272 -3.56 40.93 -28.89
N ARG A 273 -3.62 40.36 -30.10
CA ARG A 273 -3.79 41.16 -31.35
C ARG A 273 -5.24 41.33 -31.84
N ALA A 274 -6.23 40.75 -31.16
CA ALA A 274 -7.62 40.72 -31.64
C ALA A 274 -8.61 41.65 -30.91
N ARG A 275 -8.17 42.53 -29.99
CA ARG A 275 -9.10 43.35 -29.17
C ARG A 275 -8.86 44.87 -29.15
N TYR A 276 -8.06 45.43 -30.06
CA TYR A 276 -7.73 46.87 -30.03
C TYR A 276 -8.21 47.72 -31.23
N ILE A 277 -9.10 47.21 -32.10
CA ILE A 277 -9.59 47.97 -33.28
C ILE A 277 -11.08 48.40 -33.18
N SER A 278 -11.79 48.11 -32.08
CA SER A 278 -13.26 48.37 -32.01
C SER A 278 -13.71 49.49 -31.06
N TYR A 279 -12.89 50.51 -30.81
CA TYR A 279 -13.25 51.59 -29.86
C TYR A 279 -13.17 53.04 -30.38
N TYR A 280 -13.06 53.28 -31.69
CA TYR A 280 -13.17 54.62 -32.28
C TYR A 280 -13.99 54.64 -33.57
N ALA A 281 -15.27 54.28 -33.48
CA ALA A 281 -16.23 54.54 -34.56
C ALA A 281 -17.65 54.68 -33.97
N THR A 282 -17.93 55.86 -33.43
CA THR A 282 -19.21 56.59 -33.45
C THR A 282 -19.05 57.86 -32.62
#